data_AF-A0A2N2LTV6-F1
#
_entry.id   AF-A0A2N2LTV6-F1
#
_cell.length_a   1.000
_cell.length_b   1.000
_cell.length_c   1.000
_cell.angle_alpha   90.00
_cell.angle_beta   90.00
_cell.angle_gamma   90.00
#
_symmetry.space_group_name_H-M   'P 1'
#
loop_
_entity.id
_entity.type
_entity.pdbx_description
1 polymer ?
#
loop_
_entity_poly.entity_id
_entity_poly.type
_entity_poly.pdbx_seq_one_letter_code
_entity_poly.pdbx_strand_id
1 'polypeptide(L)'
;MHLDKSFQFKALHISSFLFILMLSACQFDSIKATTSIQNTIISPKYFETKTETPLPQPTLIKKPGDNVIWKKWWASKTISQNDLEILATLNEVEFEEKKDISFLWIEPFSPGLENSIIIYQKLFVICAPYPELITNISRKDFERILTDKDYLPNQFIWIKSEDLQYIKQIYKNIILDRFIISEMMPNECNQIMCWRINSFEESEPYWSILSIDGNDPLHEDFDIGSYPLLFQLV
;
A
#
# COMPACT_ATOMS: atom_id res chain seq x y z
N MET A 1 71.50 13.95 -29.48
CA MET A 1 71.26 14.09 -28.02
C MET A 1 69.84 13.62 -27.76
N HIS A 2 69.65 12.30 -27.59
CA HIS A 2 68.37 11.65 -27.39
C HIS A 2 68.26 11.27 -25.92
N LEU A 3 67.27 11.81 -25.21
CA LEU A 3 66.96 11.44 -23.82
C LEU A 3 65.74 10.52 -23.79
N ASP A 4 65.95 9.41 -23.12
CA ASP A 4 65.10 8.24 -22.93
C ASP A 4 63.94 8.55 -21.96
N LYS A 5 62.70 8.25 -22.37
CA LYS A 5 61.45 8.50 -21.63
C LYS A 5 60.91 7.26 -20.90
N SER A 6 61.71 6.22 -20.70
CA SER A 6 61.22 4.93 -20.15
C SER A 6 61.11 4.84 -18.62
N PHE A 7 61.55 5.85 -17.85
CA PHE A 7 61.74 5.68 -16.39
C PHE A 7 60.63 6.21 -15.46
N GLN A 8 59.58 6.85 -15.97
CA GLN A 8 58.58 7.53 -15.12
C GLN A 8 57.33 6.68 -14.78
N PHE A 9 57.16 5.49 -15.36
CA PHE A 9 55.89 4.76 -15.28
C PHE A 9 55.76 3.71 -14.16
N LYS A 10 56.81 3.46 -13.37
CA LYS A 10 56.80 2.38 -12.35
C LYS A 10 56.63 2.82 -10.89
N ALA A 11 56.64 4.12 -10.61
CA ALA A 11 56.56 4.62 -9.23
C ALA A 11 55.12 4.91 -8.73
N LEU A 12 54.11 4.95 -9.62
CA LEU A 12 52.76 5.39 -9.25
C LEU A 12 51.82 4.28 -8.76
N HIS A 13 52.14 3.00 -8.98
CA HIS A 13 51.23 1.89 -8.65
C HIS A 13 51.43 1.26 -7.26
N ILE A 14 52.52 1.55 -6.56
CA ILE A 14 52.80 0.93 -5.25
C ILE A 14 52.11 1.68 -4.09
N SER A 15 51.74 2.95 -4.27
CA SER A 15 51.10 3.75 -3.21
C SER A 15 49.60 3.49 -3.04
N SER A 16 48.92 2.86 -4.00
CA SER A 16 47.45 2.68 -3.95
C SER A 16 47.02 1.39 -3.23
N PHE A 17 47.92 0.42 -3.04
CA PHE A 17 47.58 -0.86 -2.40
C PHE A 17 47.64 -0.83 -0.86
N LEU A 18 48.22 0.21 -0.25
CA LEU A 18 48.38 0.30 1.22
C LEU A 18 47.15 0.89 1.94
N PHE A 19 46.21 1.50 1.22
CA PHE A 19 45.05 2.17 1.84
C PHE A 19 43.82 1.27 2.04
N ILE A 20 43.80 0.08 1.43
CA ILE A 20 42.64 -0.83 1.46
C ILE A 20 42.63 -1.75 2.70
N LEU A 21 43.73 -1.85 3.46
CA LEU A 21 43.84 -2.75 4.61
C LEU A 21 43.40 -2.14 5.97
N MET A 22 43.01 -0.87 6.03
CA MET A 22 42.68 -0.18 7.30
C MET A 22 41.19 -0.09 7.64
N LEU A 23 40.27 -0.69 6.86
CA LEU A 23 38.82 -0.54 7.05
C LEU A 23 38.10 -1.78 7.62
N SER A 24 38.80 -2.84 8.01
CA SER A 24 38.20 -4.10 8.51
C SER A 24 38.38 -4.34 10.01
N ALA A 25 38.19 -3.32 10.84
CA ALA A 25 38.16 -3.46 12.30
C ALA A 25 37.03 -2.63 12.95
N CYS A 26 35.77 -3.00 12.67
CA CYS A 26 34.65 -2.71 13.57
C CYS A 26 34.03 -4.04 13.98
N GLN A 27 34.44 -4.50 15.17
CA GLN A 27 33.84 -5.64 15.85
C GLN A 27 32.50 -5.18 16.44
N PHE A 28 31.42 -5.91 16.15
CA PHE A 28 30.10 -5.67 16.70
C PHE A 28 29.99 -6.41 18.03
N ASP A 29 30.07 -5.67 19.15
CA ASP A 29 29.86 -6.21 20.49
C ASP A 29 28.39 -6.57 20.70
N SER A 30 28.12 -7.85 20.95
CA SER A 30 26.79 -8.35 21.30
C SER A 30 26.47 -8.03 22.75
N ILE A 31 25.55 -7.11 22.99
CA ILE A 31 24.98 -6.85 24.32
C ILE A 31 24.03 -8.01 24.68
N LYS A 32 24.47 -8.88 25.59
CA LYS A 32 23.61 -9.84 26.30
C LYS A 32 22.83 -9.11 27.39
N ALA A 33 21.55 -8.83 27.16
CA ALA A 33 20.63 -8.47 28.24
C ALA A 33 20.20 -9.73 29.00
N THR A 34 20.69 -9.88 30.24
CA THR A 34 20.21 -10.89 31.19
C THR A 34 19.17 -10.22 32.09
N THR A 35 17.88 -10.51 31.87
CA THR A 35 16.81 -10.08 32.78
C THR A 35 16.41 -11.28 33.64
N SER A 36 16.82 -11.23 34.91
CA SER A 36 16.38 -12.12 35.98
C SER A 36 14.96 -11.76 36.39
N ILE A 37 14.02 -12.71 36.28
CA ILE A 37 12.67 -12.61 36.84
C ILE A 37 12.68 -13.33 38.20
N GLN A 38 12.57 -12.57 39.29
CA GLN A 38 12.29 -13.12 40.62
C GLN A 38 10.78 -13.36 40.76
N ASN A 39 10.36 -14.61 40.74
CA ASN A 39 8.99 -15.01 41.06
C ASN A 39 8.77 -14.93 42.58
N THR A 40 8.01 -13.93 43.03
CA THR A 40 7.47 -13.88 44.40
C THR A 40 6.06 -14.47 44.39
N ILE A 41 5.90 -15.66 44.96
CA ILE A 41 4.60 -16.31 45.13
C ILE A 41 3.89 -15.66 46.31
N ILE A 42 2.81 -14.90 46.06
CA ILE A 42 1.92 -14.37 47.09
C ILE A 42 0.72 -15.31 47.20
N SER A 43 0.50 -15.85 48.39
CA SER A 43 -0.65 -16.72 48.70
C SER A 43 -1.97 -15.96 48.64
N PRO A 44 -3.03 -16.47 47.99
CA PRO A 44 -4.30 -15.77 47.88
C PRO A 44 -5.05 -15.75 49.22
N LYS A 45 -5.47 -14.55 49.61
CA LYS A 45 -6.32 -14.29 50.77
C LYS A 45 -7.77 -14.62 50.38
N TYR A 46 -8.42 -15.51 51.12
CA TYR A 46 -9.84 -15.84 50.93
C TYR A 46 -10.72 -14.60 51.13
N PHE A 47 -11.56 -14.30 50.14
CA PHE A 47 -12.62 -13.30 50.24
C PHE A 47 -13.91 -13.98 50.71
N GLU A 48 -14.58 -13.38 51.69
CA GLU A 48 -15.90 -13.81 52.14
C GLU A 48 -16.97 -13.54 51.06
N THR A 49 -17.75 -14.57 50.75
CA THR A 49 -18.86 -14.51 49.79
C THR A 49 -20.01 -13.69 50.38
N LYS A 50 -20.28 -12.51 49.81
CA LYS A 50 -21.55 -11.80 50.05
C LYS A 50 -22.64 -12.42 49.18
N THR A 51 -23.78 -12.73 49.80
CA THR A 51 -25.00 -13.16 49.13
C THR A 51 -25.53 -12.04 48.23
N GLU A 52 -25.53 -12.27 46.92
CA GLU A 52 -26.08 -11.34 45.93
C GLU A 52 -27.61 -11.38 45.92
N THR A 53 -28.21 -10.19 45.81
CA THR A 53 -29.65 -9.98 45.62
C THR A 53 -30.01 -10.33 44.17
N PRO A 54 -31.14 -11.00 43.88
CA PRO A 54 -31.48 -11.39 42.51
C PRO A 54 -31.58 -10.15 41.60
N LEU A 55 -30.81 -10.15 40.52
CA LEU A 55 -30.88 -9.09 39.50
C LEU A 55 -32.27 -9.03 38.88
N PRO A 56 -32.76 -7.83 38.52
CA PRO A 56 -33.97 -7.69 37.73
C PRO A 56 -33.80 -8.47 36.42
N GLN A 57 -34.75 -9.37 36.16
CA GLN A 57 -34.75 -10.21 34.98
C GLN A 57 -34.83 -9.31 33.72
N PRO A 58 -33.96 -9.51 32.71
CA PRO A 58 -33.93 -8.66 31.53
C PRO A 58 -35.28 -8.73 30.82
N THR A 59 -35.94 -7.59 30.71
CA THR A 59 -37.13 -7.43 29.87
C THR A 59 -36.70 -7.70 28.43
N LEU A 60 -37.26 -8.74 27.80
CA LEU A 60 -37.09 -8.99 26.36
C LEU A 60 -37.52 -7.75 25.60
N ILE A 61 -36.54 -6.99 25.11
CA ILE A 61 -36.75 -5.93 24.14
C ILE A 61 -37.33 -6.62 22.91
N LYS A 62 -38.54 -6.21 22.49
CA LYS A 62 -39.16 -6.69 21.25
C LYS A 62 -38.14 -6.52 20.13
N LYS A 63 -37.83 -7.61 19.43
CA LYS A 63 -37.05 -7.63 18.19
C LYS A 63 -37.60 -6.52 17.27
N PRO A 64 -36.79 -5.56 16.80
CA PRO A 64 -37.22 -4.61 15.78
C PRO A 64 -37.79 -5.41 14.60
N GLY A 65 -38.95 -5.01 14.10
CA GLY A 65 -39.63 -5.73 13.01
C GLY A 65 -38.71 -5.93 11.81
N ASP A 66 -38.85 -7.07 11.12
CA ASP A 66 -37.98 -7.55 10.03
C ASP A 66 -37.97 -6.67 8.75
N ASN A 67 -38.49 -5.43 8.81
CA ASN A 67 -38.37 -4.41 7.75
C ASN A 67 -37.38 -3.32 8.17
N VAL A 68 -36.13 -3.65 7.94
CA VAL A 68 -34.95 -2.82 8.13
C VAL A 68 -34.50 -2.43 6.71
N ILE A 69 -34.78 -1.25 6.14
CA ILE A 69 -34.30 0.04 6.61
C ILE A 69 -32.79 0.10 6.35
N TRP A 70 -32.03 -0.07 7.43
CA TRP A 70 -30.58 0.05 7.47
C TRP A 70 -29.77 -0.96 6.64
N LYS A 71 -30.39 -2.02 6.09
CA LYS A 71 -29.75 -2.98 5.18
C LYS A 71 -29.75 -2.55 3.72
N LYS A 72 -30.48 -1.51 3.32
CA LYS A 72 -30.53 -1.03 1.94
C LYS A 72 -29.53 0.09 1.70
N TRP A 73 -28.44 -0.22 1.01
CA TRP A 73 -27.38 0.73 0.68
C TRP A 73 -27.46 1.12 -0.79
N TRP A 74 -27.07 2.33 -1.14
CA TRP A 74 -26.89 2.74 -2.52
C TRP A 74 -25.41 2.95 -2.78
N ALA A 75 -24.93 2.52 -3.94
CA ALA A 75 -23.56 2.74 -4.36
C ALA A 75 -23.51 3.51 -5.68
N SER A 76 -22.53 4.41 -5.79
CA SER A 76 -22.20 5.06 -7.06
C SER A 76 -21.93 4.02 -8.14
N LYS A 77 -22.42 4.28 -9.35
CA LYS A 77 -22.21 3.44 -10.55
C LYS A 77 -20.73 3.33 -10.96
N THR A 78 -19.85 4.10 -10.35
CA THR A 78 -18.41 4.05 -10.59
C THR A 78 -17.73 2.92 -9.81
N ILE A 79 -18.38 2.36 -8.79
CA ILE A 79 -17.82 1.30 -7.93
C ILE A 79 -17.95 -0.04 -8.65
N SER A 80 -16.94 -0.90 -8.53
CA SER A 80 -16.92 -2.19 -9.23
C SER A 80 -17.97 -3.15 -8.66
N GLN A 81 -18.58 -3.96 -9.53
CA GLN A 81 -19.56 -4.96 -9.10
C GLN A 81 -18.95 -5.96 -8.08
N ASN A 82 -17.68 -6.32 -8.26
CA ASN A 82 -16.97 -7.21 -7.35
C ASN A 82 -16.81 -6.60 -5.95
N ASP A 83 -16.48 -5.29 -5.85
CA ASP A 83 -16.44 -4.61 -4.55
C ASP A 83 -17.82 -4.57 -3.89
N LEU A 84 -18.88 -4.31 -4.67
CA LEU A 84 -20.23 -4.31 -4.15
C LEU A 84 -20.64 -5.68 -3.62
N GLU A 85 -20.25 -6.76 -4.29
CA GLU A 85 -20.51 -8.13 -3.82
C GLU A 85 -19.75 -8.45 -2.53
N ILE A 86 -18.49 -8.04 -2.44
CA ILE A 86 -17.69 -8.17 -1.20
C ILE A 86 -18.33 -7.36 -0.06
N LEU A 87 -18.69 -6.11 -0.31
CA LEU A 87 -19.32 -5.23 0.68
C LEU A 87 -20.69 -5.74 1.12
N ALA A 88 -21.51 -6.23 0.17
CA ALA A 88 -22.81 -6.84 0.45
C ALA A 88 -22.66 -8.06 1.36
N THR A 89 -21.67 -8.92 1.07
CA THR A 89 -21.41 -10.14 1.83
C THR A 89 -20.88 -9.84 3.22
N LEU A 90 -19.88 -8.95 3.34
CA LEU A 90 -19.25 -8.61 4.63
C LEU A 90 -20.19 -7.89 5.60
N ASN A 91 -21.09 -7.06 5.07
CA ASN A 91 -21.96 -6.22 5.90
C ASN A 91 -23.41 -6.74 5.99
N GLU A 92 -23.74 -7.83 5.30
CA GLU A 92 -25.10 -8.38 5.17
C GLU A 92 -26.13 -7.33 4.70
N VAL A 93 -25.77 -6.60 3.64
CA VAL A 93 -26.55 -5.50 3.06
C VAL A 93 -26.99 -5.83 1.64
N GLU A 94 -28.11 -5.21 1.24
CA GLU A 94 -28.64 -5.24 -0.11
C GLU A 94 -28.40 -3.89 -0.79
N PHE A 95 -27.94 -3.91 -2.04
CA PHE A 95 -27.79 -2.69 -2.83
C PHE A 95 -29.09 -2.33 -3.55
N GLU A 96 -29.48 -1.07 -3.41
CA GLU A 96 -30.68 -0.48 -3.99
C GLU A 96 -30.28 0.45 -5.15
N GLU A 97 -31.06 0.46 -6.24
CA GLU A 97 -30.73 1.29 -7.41
C GLU A 97 -31.03 2.77 -7.18
N LYS A 98 -31.98 3.03 -6.29
CA LYS A 98 -32.53 4.36 -6.01
C LYS A 98 -31.90 4.95 -4.75
N LYS A 99 -31.10 6.01 -4.94
CA LYS A 99 -30.38 6.71 -3.86
C LYS A 99 -31.33 7.26 -2.78
N ASP A 100 -32.49 7.78 -3.16
CA ASP A 100 -33.47 8.46 -2.29
C ASP A 100 -34.16 7.55 -1.27
N ILE A 101 -34.17 6.24 -1.49
CA ILE A 101 -34.80 5.24 -0.60
C ILE A 101 -33.78 4.40 0.18
N SER A 102 -32.49 4.66 0.00
CA SER A 102 -31.40 3.96 0.67
C SER A 102 -31.03 4.62 2.00
N PHE A 103 -30.54 3.80 2.94
CA PHE A 103 -30.14 4.26 4.27
C PHE A 103 -28.71 4.84 4.29
N LEU A 104 -27.82 4.28 3.48
CA LEU A 104 -26.42 4.67 3.38
C LEU A 104 -26.03 4.83 1.90
N TRP A 105 -25.22 5.83 1.60
CA TRP A 105 -24.70 6.12 0.27
C TRP A 105 -23.21 5.87 0.25
N ILE A 106 -22.74 5.11 -0.73
CA ILE A 106 -21.34 4.81 -0.93
C ILE A 106 -20.86 5.57 -2.16
N GLU A 107 -19.86 6.42 -1.96
CA GLU A 107 -19.27 7.21 -3.03
C GLU A 107 -17.74 7.11 -3.00
N PRO A 108 -17.06 7.27 -4.15
CA PRO A 108 -15.61 7.43 -4.16
C PRO A 108 -15.23 8.64 -3.33
N PHE A 109 -14.21 8.50 -2.48
CA PHE A 109 -13.70 9.60 -1.69
C PHE A 109 -13.31 10.77 -2.59
N SER A 110 -13.76 11.97 -2.22
CA SER A 110 -13.33 13.23 -2.83
C SER A 110 -12.79 14.14 -1.74
N PRO A 111 -11.64 14.80 -1.95
CA PRO A 111 -11.13 15.80 -1.03
C PRO A 111 -12.20 16.87 -0.78
N GLY A 112 -12.55 17.11 0.49
CA GLY A 112 -13.54 18.11 0.90
C GLY A 112 -14.86 17.58 1.46
N LEU A 113 -15.08 16.26 1.54
CA LEU A 113 -16.16 15.69 2.36
C LEU A 113 -15.75 15.68 3.84
N GLU A 114 -16.27 16.62 4.63
CA GLU A 114 -16.16 16.56 6.09
C GLU A 114 -17.17 15.54 6.66
N ASN A 115 -16.75 14.73 7.65
CA ASN A 115 -17.55 13.70 8.36
C ASN A 115 -17.91 12.42 7.58
N SER A 116 -17.17 12.07 6.53
CA SER A 116 -17.40 10.81 5.81
C SER A 116 -16.71 9.63 6.51
N ILE A 117 -17.37 8.47 6.58
CA ILE A 117 -16.81 7.26 7.20
C ILE A 117 -16.21 6.40 6.10
N ILE A 118 -14.91 6.09 6.18
CA ILE A 118 -14.29 5.16 5.24
C ILE A 118 -14.88 3.77 5.46
N ILE A 119 -15.53 3.23 4.44
CA ILE A 119 -16.15 1.90 4.49
C ILE A 119 -15.36 0.86 3.68
N TYR A 120 -14.49 1.32 2.78
CA TYR A 120 -13.59 0.48 2.00
C TYR A 120 -12.34 1.25 1.62
N GLN A 121 -11.20 0.56 1.62
CA GLN A 121 -9.94 1.09 1.11
C GLN A 121 -9.18 -0.01 0.36
N LYS A 122 -8.51 0.36 -0.71
CA LYS A 122 -7.61 -0.52 -1.48
C LYS A 122 -6.33 0.24 -1.80
N LEU A 123 -5.20 -0.31 -1.39
CA LEU A 123 -3.87 0.29 -1.61
C LEU A 123 -3.26 -0.28 -2.89
N PHE A 124 -2.96 0.58 -3.85
CA PHE A 124 -2.21 0.20 -5.06
C PHE A 124 -0.76 0.61 -4.93
N VAL A 125 0.15 -0.07 -5.61
CA VAL A 125 1.57 0.28 -5.68
C VAL A 125 2.04 0.35 -7.11
N ILE A 126 3.06 1.16 -7.36
CA ILE A 126 3.82 1.16 -8.60
C ILE A 126 5.12 0.40 -8.35
N CYS A 127 5.41 -0.58 -9.20
CA CYS A 127 6.58 -1.42 -9.08
C CYS A 127 7.43 -1.38 -10.33
N ALA A 128 8.74 -1.48 -10.17
CA ALA A 128 9.71 -1.69 -11.23
C ALA A 128 10.30 -3.10 -11.12
N PRO A 129 10.80 -3.70 -12.22
CA PRO A 129 11.48 -4.97 -12.14
C PRO A 129 12.77 -4.82 -11.31
N TYR A 130 13.07 -5.82 -10.48
CA TYR A 130 14.18 -5.78 -9.50
C TYR A 130 15.55 -5.27 -10.03
N PRO A 131 15.95 -5.52 -11.29
CA PRO A 131 17.22 -4.99 -11.82
C PRO A 131 17.32 -3.46 -11.89
N GLU A 132 16.23 -2.70 -11.78
CA GLU A 132 16.25 -1.28 -12.16
C GLU A 132 16.96 -0.33 -11.19
N LEU A 133 17.37 -0.76 -9.98
CA LEU A 133 17.98 0.11 -8.94
C LEU A 133 17.18 1.39 -8.60
N ILE A 134 16.02 1.61 -9.23
CA ILE A 134 15.09 2.69 -8.94
C ILE A 134 14.25 2.23 -7.75
N THR A 135 14.22 3.06 -6.71
CA THR A 135 13.46 2.80 -5.48
C THR A 135 12.46 3.92 -5.18
N ASN A 136 12.48 5.00 -5.96
CA ASN A 136 11.65 6.17 -5.74
C ASN A 136 11.26 6.84 -7.05
N ILE A 137 10.05 7.38 -7.09
CA ILE A 137 9.55 8.28 -8.13
C ILE A 137 8.90 9.51 -7.49
N SER A 138 9.04 10.69 -8.10
CA SER A 138 8.28 11.85 -7.61
C SER A 138 6.81 11.74 -8.03
N ARG A 139 5.87 12.21 -7.19
CA ARG A 139 4.45 12.25 -7.56
C ARG A 139 4.22 13.04 -8.84
N LYS A 140 4.93 14.15 -9.01
CA LYS A 140 4.86 14.97 -10.22
C LYS A 140 5.26 14.19 -11.47
N ASP A 141 6.33 13.41 -11.41
CA ASP A 141 6.77 12.59 -12.53
C ASP A 141 5.80 11.45 -12.80
N PHE A 142 5.30 10.81 -11.74
CA PHE A 142 4.28 9.77 -11.85
C PHE A 142 2.99 10.30 -12.50
N GLU A 143 2.44 11.41 -12.01
CA GLU A 143 1.27 12.08 -12.57
C GLU A 143 1.48 12.46 -14.04
N ARG A 144 2.68 12.95 -14.39
CA ARG A 144 3.03 13.27 -15.77
C ARG A 144 3.02 12.03 -16.66
N ILE A 145 3.56 10.89 -16.20
CA ILE A 145 3.47 9.61 -16.93
C ILE A 145 2.00 9.25 -17.20
N LEU A 146 1.13 9.44 -16.21
CA LEU A 146 -0.27 9.04 -16.30
C LEU A 146 -1.13 9.97 -17.17
N THR A 147 -0.86 11.28 -17.14
CA THR A 147 -1.84 12.30 -17.60
C THR A 147 -1.33 13.23 -18.70
N ASP A 148 -0.01 13.34 -18.91
CA ASP A 148 0.57 14.25 -19.90
C ASP A 148 0.74 13.56 -21.26
N LYS A 149 0.04 14.07 -22.28
CA LYS A 149 0.04 13.51 -23.64
C LYS A 149 1.34 13.77 -24.38
N ASP A 150 1.98 14.90 -24.07
CA ASP A 150 3.20 15.35 -24.75
C ASP A 150 4.45 14.72 -24.12
N TYR A 151 4.32 14.17 -22.91
CA TYR A 151 5.38 13.42 -22.26
C TYR A 151 5.48 12.01 -22.86
N LEU A 152 6.63 11.67 -23.45
CA LEU A 152 6.93 10.32 -23.95
C LEU A 152 7.78 9.57 -22.91
N PRO A 153 7.17 8.82 -21.98
CA PRO A 153 7.94 7.97 -21.07
C PRO A 153 8.64 6.88 -21.86
N ASN A 154 9.82 6.48 -21.36
CA ASN A 154 10.51 5.28 -21.85
C ASN A 154 9.90 4.00 -21.26
N GLN A 155 8.99 4.14 -20.29
CA GLN A 155 8.36 3.05 -19.56
C GLN A 155 6.89 2.91 -19.95
N PHE A 156 6.45 1.68 -20.17
CA PHE A 156 5.02 1.34 -20.22
C PHE A 156 4.55 0.91 -18.83
N ILE A 157 3.26 1.12 -18.55
CA ILE A 157 2.66 0.66 -17.30
C ILE A 157 1.79 -0.56 -17.60
N TRP A 158 2.16 -1.71 -17.08
CA TRP A 158 1.29 -2.87 -17.04
C TRP A 158 0.29 -2.75 -15.88
N ILE A 159 -0.98 -3.04 -16.14
CA ILE A 159 -2.03 -3.11 -15.12
C ILE A 159 -3.05 -4.20 -15.49
N LYS A 160 -3.66 -4.83 -14.48
CA LYS A 160 -4.81 -5.71 -14.69
C LYS A 160 -6.06 -4.91 -15.06
N SER A 161 -6.99 -5.53 -15.79
CA SER A 161 -8.24 -4.87 -16.17
C SER A 161 -9.07 -4.47 -14.94
N GLU A 162 -9.11 -5.36 -13.94
CA GLU A 162 -9.84 -5.14 -12.68
C GLU A 162 -9.28 -3.98 -11.86
N ASP A 163 -7.97 -3.73 -11.91
CA ASP A 163 -7.33 -2.67 -11.13
C ASP A 163 -7.43 -1.30 -11.83
N LEU A 164 -7.48 -1.30 -13.16
CA LEU A 164 -7.57 -0.06 -13.95
C LEU A 164 -8.81 0.78 -13.61
N GLN A 165 -9.93 0.16 -13.21
CA GLN A 165 -11.14 0.89 -12.84
C GLN A 165 -10.96 1.77 -11.59
N TYR A 166 -10.12 1.35 -10.65
CA TYR A 166 -9.81 2.13 -9.45
C TYR A 166 -8.83 3.25 -9.79
N ILE A 167 -7.81 2.96 -10.60
CA ILE A 167 -6.85 3.97 -11.04
C ILE A 167 -7.53 5.11 -11.81
N LYS A 168 -8.56 4.81 -12.61
CA LYS A 168 -9.41 5.82 -13.27
C LYS A 168 -10.20 6.70 -12.30
N GLN A 169 -10.49 6.21 -11.10
CA GLN A 169 -11.17 6.99 -10.06
C GLN A 169 -10.19 7.87 -9.27
N ILE A 170 -8.99 7.34 -9.00
CA ILE A 170 -7.89 8.10 -8.38
C ILE A 170 -7.45 9.23 -9.33
N TYR A 171 -7.26 8.93 -10.62
CA TYR A 171 -6.81 9.86 -11.65
C TYR A 171 -7.85 10.00 -12.78
N LYS A 172 -8.53 11.14 -12.84
CA LYS A 172 -9.63 11.36 -13.80
C LYS A 172 -9.21 11.45 -15.28
N ASN A 173 -7.97 11.83 -15.55
CA ASN A 173 -7.49 12.17 -16.91
C ASN A 173 -6.33 11.27 -17.37
N ILE A 174 -6.38 9.97 -17.07
CA ILE A 174 -5.33 9.04 -17.51
C ILE A 174 -5.33 8.85 -19.03
N ILE A 175 -4.14 8.64 -19.60
CA ILE A 175 -3.95 8.30 -21.01
C ILE A 175 -3.85 6.79 -21.14
N LEU A 176 -4.91 6.17 -21.67
CA LEU A 176 -4.99 4.71 -21.75
C LEU A 176 -3.91 4.06 -22.61
N ASP A 177 -3.39 4.76 -23.62
CA ASP A 177 -2.32 4.27 -24.50
C ASP A 177 -0.97 4.08 -23.77
N ARG A 178 -0.85 4.59 -22.54
CA ARG A 178 0.32 4.35 -21.66
C ARG A 178 0.23 3.03 -20.91
N PHE A 179 -0.95 2.42 -20.89
CA PHE A 179 -1.22 1.20 -20.15
C PHE A 179 -1.25 -0.02 -21.08
N ILE A 180 -0.51 -1.06 -20.70
CA ILE A 180 -0.69 -2.40 -21.24
C ILE A 180 -1.63 -3.12 -20.30
N ILE A 181 -2.87 -3.36 -20.75
CA ILE A 181 -3.90 -4.01 -19.94
C ILE A 181 -3.79 -5.52 -20.15
N SER A 182 -3.41 -6.25 -19.10
CA SER A 182 -3.22 -7.71 -19.17
C SER A 182 -3.32 -8.34 -17.79
N GLU A 183 -3.84 -9.56 -17.71
CA GLU A 183 -3.93 -10.32 -16.45
C GLU A 183 -2.60 -11.00 -16.09
N MET A 184 -1.76 -11.25 -17.09
CA MET A 184 -0.41 -11.80 -16.94
C MET A 184 0.63 -10.81 -17.45
N MET A 185 1.89 -10.98 -17.04
CA MET A 185 2.98 -10.14 -17.51
C MET A 185 3.02 -10.09 -19.05
N PRO A 186 2.89 -8.90 -19.68
CA PRO A 186 2.91 -8.77 -21.12
C PRO A 186 4.25 -9.19 -21.72
N ASN A 187 4.24 -9.74 -22.93
CA ASN A 187 5.46 -10.16 -23.61
C ASN A 187 6.39 -8.97 -23.91
N GLU A 188 5.79 -7.81 -24.15
CA GLU A 188 6.46 -6.53 -24.35
C GLU A 188 7.37 -6.25 -23.15
N CYS A 189 6.90 -6.49 -21.92
CA CYS A 189 7.64 -6.25 -20.70
C CYS A 189 8.88 -7.15 -20.49
N ASN A 190 9.07 -8.17 -21.34
CA ASN A 190 10.33 -8.93 -21.39
C ASN A 190 11.41 -8.23 -22.23
N GLN A 191 11.02 -7.29 -23.09
CA GLN A 191 11.88 -6.61 -24.06
C GLN A 191 12.03 -5.11 -23.79
N ILE A 192 11.02 -4.51 -23.15
CA ILE A 192 10.97 -3.10 -22.76
C ILE A 192 10.89 -2.96 -21.23
N MET A 193 11.34 -1.81 -20.73
CA MET A 193 11.17 -1.42 -19.33
C MET A 193 9.68 -1.23 -19.07
N CYS A 194 9.06 -2.17 -18.37
CA CYS A 194 7.69 -2.04 -17.89
C CYS A 194 7.68 -1.83 -16.40
N TRP A 195 6.92 -0.83 -15.96
CA TRP A 195 6.46 -0.79 -14.58
C TRP A 195 5.11 -1.46 -14.46
N ARG A 196 4.72 -1.81 -13.24
CA ARG A 196 3.45 -2.45 -12.93
C ARG A 196 2.71 -1.64 -11.89
N ILE A 197 1.44 -1.35 -12.14
CA ILE A 197 0.51 -0.95 -11.08
C ILE A 197 -0.32 -2.16 -10.69
N ASN A 198 -0.38 -2.47 -9.40
CA ASN A 198 -1.16 -3.58 -8.86
C ASN A 198 -1.62 -3.28 -7.42
N SER A 199 -2.60 -4.03 -6.94
CA SER A 199 -2.94 -4.04 -5.51
C SER A 199 -1.75 -4.45 -4.66
N PHE A 200 -1.53 -3.80 -3.52
CA PHE A 200 -0.40 -4.09 -2.63
C PHE A 200 -0.38 -5.56 -2.19
N GLU A 201 -1.55 -6.17 -1.95
CA GLU A 201 -1.70 -7.58 -1.56
C GLU A 201 -1.23 -8.57 -2.64
N GLU A 202 -1.16 -8.13 -3.90
CA GLU A 202 -0.71 -8.93 -5.04
C GLU A 202 0.75 -8.65 -5.41
N SER A 203 1.49 -7.94 -4.56
CA SER A 203 2.89 -7.63 -4.83
C SER A 203 3.73 -8.90 -4.77
N GLU A 204 4.52 -9.12 -5.81
CA GLU A 204 5.34 -10.31 -5.97
C GLU A 204 6.82 -9.95 -5.81
N PRO A 205 7.67 -10.84 -5.24
CA PRO A 205 9.02 -10.49 -4.80
C PRO A 205 10.01 -10.15 -5.92
N TYR A 206 9.67 -10.44 -7.18
CA TYR A 206 10.49 -10.09 -8.34
C TYR A 206 10.24 -8.66 -8.85
N TRP A 207 9.28 -7.96 -8.25
CA TRP A 207 9.00 -6.54 -8.46
C TRP A 207 9.43 -5.75 -7.23
N SER A 208 10.21 -4.70 -7.43
CA SER A 208 10.52 -3.73 -6.39
C SER A 208 9.41 -2.69 -6.35
N ILE A 209 8.76 -2.54 -5.20
CA ILE A 209 7.84 -1.43 -4.95
C ILE A 209 8.66 -0.13 -4.98
N LEU A 210 8.18 0.86 -5.73
CA LEU A 210 8.77 2.19 -5.75
C LEU A 210 8.05 3.06 -4.71
N SER A 211 8.81 3.73 -3.87
CA SER A 211 8.29 4.82 -3.05
C SER A 211 7.84 5.99 -3.93
N ILE A 212 6.82 6.74 -3.48
CA ILE A 212 6.38 7.95 -4.16
C ILE A 212 6.63 9.15 -3.26
N ASP A 213 7.49 10.07 -3.70
CA ASP A 213 8.02 11.16 -2.87
C ASP A 213 8.64 10.66 -1.55
N GLY A 214 9.25 9.46 -1.57
CA GLY A 214 9.81 8.80 -0.39
C GLY A 214 8.80 8.14 0.55
N ASN A 215 7.50 8.22 0.26
CA ASN A 215 6.47 7.51 1.02
C ASN A 215 6.41 6.04 0.53
N ASP A 216 6.96 5.12 1.32
CA ASP A 216 7.13 3.70 0.97
C ASP A 216 6.16 2.81 1.77
N PRO A 217 5.24 2.07 1.11
CA PRO A 217 4.32 1.13 1.76
C PRO A 217 4.97 0.02 2.61
N LEU A 218 6.27 -0.26 2.41
CA LEU A 218 7.01 -1.28 3.16
C LEU A 218 7.73 -0.73 4.40
N HIS A 219 7.76 0.59 4.59
CA HIS A 219 8.44 1.24 5.71
C HIS A 219 7.50 1.54 6.90
N GLU A 220 8.08 1.64 8.09
CA GLU A 220 7.34 1.88 9.34
C GLU A 220 6.69 3.27 9.44
N ASP A 221 7.24 4.24 8.71
CA ASP A 221 6.77 5.63 8.64
C ASP A 221 5.84 5.89 7.45
N PHE A 222 5.31 4.84 6.82
CA PHE A 222 4.34 4.94 5.74
C PHE A 222 3.12 5.78 6.13
N ASP A 223 2.90 6.88 5.40
CA ASP A 223 1.73 7.73 5.55
C ASP A 223 0.70 7.40 4.47
N ILE A 224 -0.20 6.46 4.79
CA ILE A 224 -1.27 6.05 3.89
C ILE A 224 -2.15 7.24 3.44
N GLY A 225 -2.38 8.23 4.31
CA GLY A 225 -3.31 9.33 4.04
C GLY A 225 -2.84 10.28 2.94
N SER A 226 -1.52 10.40 2.77
CA SER A 226 -0.94 11.22 1.70
C SER A 226 -0.55 10.41 0.46
N TYR A 227 -0.67 9.08 0.49
CA TYR A 227 -0.17 8.21 -0.58
C TYR A 227 -1.06 8.28 -1.84
N PRO A 228 -0.49 8.53 -3.03
CA PRO A 228 -1.26 8.95 -4.21
C PRO A 228 -1.86 7.79 -5.02
N LEU A 229 -1.72 6.56 -4.53
CA LEU A 229 -2.30 5.34 -5.11
C LEU A 229 -3.26 4.64 -4.13
N LEU A 230 -3.81 5.39 -3.17
CA LEU A 230 -4.85 4.91 -2.28
C LEU A 230 -6.24 5.15 -2.91
N PHE A 231 -7.04 4.09 -2.99
CA PHE A 231 -8.46 4.17 -3.30
C PHE A 231 -9.28 4.07 -2.01
N GLN A 232 -10.29 4.92 -1.85
CA GLN A 232 -11.20 4.91 -0.71
C GLN A 232 -12.65 5.12 -1.15
N LEU A 233 -13.55 4.40 -0.49
CA LEU A 233 -14.98 4.65 -0.52
C LEU A 233 -15.42 5.19 0.84
N VAL A 234 -16.28 6.20 0.78
CA VAL A 234 -16.85 6.87 1.95
C VAL A 234 -18.36 7.01 1.87
#